data_AF-A0A509L8M6-F1
#
_entry.id   AF-A0A509L8M6-F1
#
_cell.length_a   1.000
_cell.length_b   1.000
_cell.length_c   1.000
_cell.angle_alpha   90.00
_cell.angle_beta   90.00
_cell.angle_gamma   90.00
#
_symmetry.space_group_name_H-M   'P 1'
#
loop_
_entity.id
_entity.type
_entity.pdbx_description
1 polymer ?
#
loop_
_entity_poly.entity_id
_entity_poly.type
_entity_poly.pdbx_seq_one_letter_code
_entity_poly.pdbx_strand_id
1 'polypeptide(L)'
;MLHNVEDLKALHIEVGYDETTTFGNYTITVQNDPDGESPREWDNLGTMVYWHRNYNLGDVDGSKEYSDPDMFWYDLAGIEDTDSDLSKAMELANKRNVILPLYLFDHSGITMSTSSFSCQWDSGQVGWIYVSYERIREEYSCKRVSAKMRKRIATYLENEVKTFDQFITNDIYGFNIERNDEDGEEVHIDSCWGFYGYDDPYMTEEVIKGAIQYDIENTPAQAELF
;
A
#
# COMPACT_ATOMS: atom_id res chain seq x y z
N MET A 1 17.07 -22.87 -28.22
CA MET A 1 16.12 -21.76 -28.14
C MET A 1 16.62 -20.89 -27.02
N LEU A 2 17.02 -19.65 -27.31
CA LEU A 2 17.55 -18.70 -26.32
C LEU A 2 16.52 -18.39 -25.22
N HIS A 3 15.24 -18.55 -25.54
CA HIS A 3 14.11 -18.31 -24.64
C HIS A 3 13.19 -19.52 -24.61
N ASN A 4 12.93 -20.04 -23.42
CA ASN A 4 11.94 -21.08 -23.17
C ASN A 4 10.91 -20.52 -22.18
N VAL A 5 9.64 -20.54 -22.57
CA VAL A 5 8.54 -19.98 -21.75
C VAL A 5 8.41 -20.69 -20.40
N GLU A 6 8.73 -21.99 -20.33
CA GLU A 6 8.75 -22.71 -19.05
C GLU A 6 9.90 -22.26 -18.15
N ASP A 7 11.05 -21.89 -18.74
CA ASP A 7 12.18 -21.36 -17.98
C ASP A 7 11.89 -19.92 -17.50
N LEU A 8 11.15 -19.11 -18.28
CA LEU A 8 10.68 -17.79 -17.86
C LEU A 8 9.73 -17.88 -16.66
N LYS A 9 8.80 -18.84 -16.67
CA LYS A 9 7.89 -19.07 -15.53
C LYS A 9 8.66 -19.46 -14.26
N ALA A 10 9.68 -20.29 -14.40
CA ALA A 10 10.52 -20.75 -13.29
C ALA A 10 11.57 -19.71 -12.84
N LEU A 11 11.75 -18.62 -13.59
CA LEU A 11 12.71 -17.57 -13.26
C LEU A 11 12.32 -16.90 -11.94
N HIS A 12 13.25 -16.86 -11.00
CA HIS A 12 13.17 -16.00 -9.83
C HIS A 12 13.79 -14.66 -10.19
N ILE A 13 13.03 -13.58 -10.03
CA ILE A 13 13.50 -12.22 -10.23
C ILE A 13 13.93 -11.69 -8.87
N GLU A 14 15.21 -11.34 -8.75
CA GLU A 14 15.74 -10.72 -7.54
C GLU A 14 15.14 -9.32 -7.38
N VAL A 15 14.61 -9.04 -6.19
CA VAL A 15 14.07 -7.73 -5.81
C VAL A 15 14.96 -7.15 -4.72
N GLY A 16 15.36 -5.89 -4.88
CA GLY A 16 16.26 -5.23 -3.95
C GLY A 16 16.70 -3.86 -4.43
N TYR A 17 17.84 -3.39 -3.92
CA TYR A 17 18.42 -2.12 -4.33
C TYR A 17 19.33 -2.36 -5.54
N ASP A 18 18.88 -1.92 -6.72
CA ASP A 18 19.56 -2.08 -8.00
C ASP A 18 19.91 -3.55 -8.34
N GLU A 19 18.98 -4.47 -8.03
CA GLU A 19 19.17 -5.90 -8.33
C GLU A 19 18.93 -6.16 -9.82
N THR A 20 19.76 -7.03 -10.39
CA THR A 20 19.69 -7.37 -11.81
C THR A 20 19.54 -8.88 -12.00
N THR A 21 18.48 -9.28 -12.72
CA THR A 21 18.24 -10.66 -13.14
C THR A 21 18.39 -10.74 -14.66
N THR A 22 18.98 -11.82 -15.16
CA THR A 22 19.11 -12.05 -16.62
C THR A 22 18.27 -13.24 -17.07
N PHE A 23 17.71 -13.14 -18.27
CA PHE A 23 16.98 -14.24 -18.91
C PHE A 23 17.29 -14.26 -20.41
N GLY A 24 18.17 -15.17 -20.85
CA GLY A 24 18.67 -15.15 -22.22
C GLY A 24 19.44 -13.86 -22.51
N ASN A 25 18.96 -13.05 -23.47
CA ASN A 25 19.48 -11.71 -23.78
C ASN A 25 18.77 -10.58 -23.04
N TYR A 26 17.79 -10.87 -22.17
CA TYR A 26 17.08 -9.87 -21.38
C TYR A 26 17.85 -9.56 -20.09
N THR A 27 17.89 -8.28 -19.74
CA THR A 27 18.34 -7.73 -18.47
C THR A 27 17.13 -7.10 -17.79
N ILE A 28 16.84 -7.55 -16.58
CA ILE A 28 15.74 -7.06 -15.73
C ILE A 28 16.41 -6.38 -14.55
N THR A 29 16.23 -5.07 -14.42
CA THR A 29 16.70 -4.31 -13.27
C THR A 29 15.51 -3.94 -12.41
N VAL A 30 15.51 -4.36 -11.14
CA VAL A 30 14.52 -3.96 -10.14
C VAL A 30 15.22 -3.06 -9.14
N GLN A 31 14.65 -1.88 -8.91
CA GLN A 31 15.23 -0.90 -8.00
C GLN A 31 14.15 -0.18 -7.20
N ASN A 32 14.58 0.41 -6.10
CA ASN A 32 13.71 1.22 -5.25
C ASN A 32 13.23 2.47 -6.01
N ASP A 33 11.96 2.83 -5.81
CA ASP A 33 11.36 4.04 -6.35
C ASP A 33 11.31 5.11 -5.24
N PRO A 34 12.24 6.08 -5.23
CA PRO A 34 12.28 7.13 -4.22
C PRO A 34 11.23 8.22 -4.45
N ASP A 35 10.58 8.23 -5.61
CA ASP A 35 9.64 9.27 -6.05
C ASP A 35 8.18 8.75 -6.06
N GLY A 36 7.91 7.68 -5.31
CA GLY A 36 6.58 7.10 -5.17
C GLY A 36 5.55 8.09 -4.63
N GLU A 37 4.33 8.05 -5.17
CA GLU A 37 3.22 8.90 -4.74
C GLU A 37 2.80 8.54 -3.30
N SER A 38 2.24 9.48 -2.54
CA SER A 38 1.60 9.08 -1.28
C SER A 38 0.30 8.34 -1.59
N PRO A 39 0.09 7.10 -1.11
CA PRO A 39 -1.16 6.38 -1.33
C PRO A 39 -2.35 7.06 -0.64
N ARG A 40 -2.12 8.08 0.22
CA ARG A 40 -3.18 8.93 0.80
C ARG A 40 -3.72 10.00 -0.16
N GLU A 41 -3.05 10.24 -1.28
CA GLU A 41 -3.55 11.09 -2.36
C GLU A 41 -4.54 10.35 -3.29
N TRP A 42 -4.65 9.03 -3.13
CA TRP A 42 -5.59 8.19 -3.89
C TRP A 42 -7.02 8.22 -3.34
N ASP A 43 -7.95 7.60 -4.07
CA ASP A 43 -9.36 7.43 -3.65
C ASP A 43 -9.49 6.32 -2.60
N ASN A 44 -9.13 6.66 -1.35
CA ASN A 44 -9.20 5.76 -0.21
C ASN A 44 -10.59 5.74 0.42
N LEU A 45 -11.02 4.57 0.90
CA LEU A 45 -12.29 4.43 1.63
C LEU A 45 -12.17 4.95 3.07
N GLY A 46 -11.05 4.67 3.72
CA GLY A 46 -10.74 5.11 5.07
C GLY A 46 -10.26 6.55 5.13
N THR A 47 -10.53 7.19 6.27
CA THR A 47 -9.92 8.45 6.66
C THR A 47 -9.01 8.22 7.86
N MET A 48 -7.74 8.59 7.74
CA MET A 48 -6.73 8.53 8.80
C MET A 48 -6.66 9.87 9.52
N VAL A 49 -7.01 9.88 10.81
CA VAL A 49 -6.80 11.02 11.70
C VAL A 49 -5.67 10.71 12.67
N TYR A 50 -4.75 11.66 12.88
CA TYR A 50 -3.57 11.46 13.70
C TYR A 50 -3.26 12.65 14.64
N TRP A 51 -2.62 12.36 15.78
CA TRP A 51 -2.07 13.30 16.74
C TRP A 51 -0.58 13.02 16.92
N HIS A 52 0.23 13.55 16.00
CA HIS A 52 1.68 13.42 16.04
C HIS A 52 2.36 14.74 15.66
N ARG A 53 3.45 15.09 16.35
CA ARG A 53 4.09 16.41 16.19
C ARG A 53 5.08 16.49 15.04
N ASN A 54 5.76 15.38 14.75
CA ASN A 54 6.92 15.38 13.86
C ASN A 54 6.59 14.88 12.45
N TYR A 55 5.45 14.21 12.26
CA TYR A 55 5.13 13.51 11.03
C TYR A 55 3.72 13.81 10.58
N ASN A 56 3.52 13.83 9.26
CA ASN A 56 2.19 13.74 8.66
C ASN A 56 1.86 12.26 8.46
N LEU A 57 0.87 11.75 9.19
CA LEU A 57 0.59 10.30 9.29
C LEU A 57 -0.81 9.93 8.79
N GLY A 58 -1.40 10.75 7.93
CA GLY A 58 -2.74 10.49 7.42
C GLY A 58 -3.34 11.70 6.74
N ASP A 59 -4.66 11.78 6.77
CA ASP A 59 -5.41 12.79 6.04
C ASP A 59 -5.75 13.99 6.93
N VAL A 60 -5.95 13.74 8.23
CA VAL A 60 -6.41 14.76 9.19
C VAL A 60 -5.43 14.88 10.36
N ASP A 61 -4.83 16.06 10.49
CA ASP A 61 -4.09 16.46 11.68
C ASP A 61 -5.07 16.80 12.81
N GLY A 62 -5.34 15.81 13.65
CA GLY A 62 -6.32 15.92 14.73
C GLY A 62 -5.97 17.00 15.76
N SER A 63 -4.71 17.44 15.84
CA SER A 63 -4.32 18.56 16.71
C SER A 63 -4.75 19.93 16.18
N LYS A 64 -5.09 20.03 14.89
CA LYS A 64 -5.63 21.24 14.25
C LYS A 64 -7.15 21.27 14.25
N GLU A 65 -7.78 20.10 14.15
CA GLU A 65 -9.24 19.99 14.06
C GLU A 65 -9.92 19.88 15.43
N TYR A 66 -9.26 19.28 16.42
CA TYR A 66 -9.85 18.97 17.72
C TYR A 66 -9.06 19.61 18.86
N SER A 67 -9.77 20.04 19.92
CA SER A 67 -9.13 20.56 21.14
C SER A 67 -8.30 19.50 21.86
N ASP A 68 -8.72 18.24 21.75
CA ASP A 68 -8.09 17.06 22.34
C ASP A 68 -8.62 15.80 21.63
N PRO A 69 -7.98 14.62 21.81
CA PRO A 69 -8.38 13.40 21.13
C PRO A 69 -9.77 12.85 21.48
N ASP A 70 -10.37 13.23 22.62
CA ASP A 70 -11.70 12.70 23.00
C ASP A 70 -12.80 13.30 22.13
N MET A 71 -12.61 14.55 21.68
CA MET A 71 -13.52 15.26 20.77
C MET A 71 -13.80 14.52 19.46
N PHE A 72 -12.82 13.76 18.96
CA PHE A 72 -13.00 12.88 17.80
C PHE A 72 -14.12 11.85 18.00
N TRP A 73 -14.25 11.29 19.22
CA TRP A 73 -15.29 10.30 19.50
C TRP A 73 -16.69 10.92 19.56
N TYR A 74 -16.82 12.13 20.09
CA TYR A 74 -18.09 12.86 20.11
C TYR A 74 -18.54 13.24 18.69
N ASP A 75 -17.60 13.70 17.86
CA ASP A 75 -17.83 14.03 16.45
C ASP A 75 -18.34 12.80 15.67
N LEU A 76 -17.62 11.67 15.73
CA LEU A 76 -18.05 10.43 15.07
C LEU A 76 -19.36 9.85 15.62
N ALA A 77 -19.70 10.15 16.87
CA ALA A 77 -20.97 9.77 17.47
C ALA A 77 -22.13 10.68 17.02
N GLY A 78 -21.84 11.86 16.47
CA GLY A 78 -22.80 12.92 16.17
C GLY A 78 -23.41 13.51 17.44
N ILE A 79 -22.58 13.74 18.45
CA ILE A 79 -22.98 14.32 19.74
C ILE A 79 -22.36 15.72 19.85
N GLU A 80 -23.20 16.75 19.96
CA GLU A 80 -22.75 18.14 20.18
C GLU A 80 -22.46 18.42 21.66
N ASP A 81 -23.09 17.68 22.58
CA ASP A 81 -22.93 17.83 24.03
C ASP A 81 -21.73 17.01 24.55
N THR A 82 -20.59 17.68 24.72
CA THR A 82 -19.31 17.11 25.15
C THR A 82 -19.25 16.80 26.64
N ASP A 83 -20.24 17.25 27.44
CA ASP A 83 -20.36 16.87 28.85
C ASP A 83 -20.93 15.44 29.02
N SER A 84 -21.27 14.78 27.90
CA SER A 84 -21.75 13.40 27.88
C SER A 84 -20.64 12.38 28.17
N ASP A 85 -21.01 11.18 28.61
CA ASP A 85 -20.06 10.10 28.93
C ASP A 85 -19.27 9.67 27.68
N LEU A 86 -17.95 9.85 27.70
CA LEU A 86 -17.03 9.44 26.64
C LEU A 86 -17.23 7.97 26.23
N SER A 87 -17.49 7.08 27.19
CA SER A 87 -17.73 5.66 26.91
C SER A 87 -18.95 5.46 26.00
N LYS A 88 -19.99 6.28 26.19
CA LYS A 88 -21.19 6.28 25.37
C LYS A 88 -20.93 6.87 23.99
N ALA A 89 -20.12 7.92 23.90
CA ALA A 89 -19.68 8.48 22.61
C ALA A 89 -18.92 7.42 21.80
N MET A 90 -17.94 6.75 22.41
CA MET A 90 -17.19 5.65 21.79
C MET A 90 -18.11 4.52 21.33
N GLU A 91 -19.08 4.09 22.15
CA GLU A 91 -20.04 3.05 21.75
C GLU A 91 -20.89 3.46 20.54
N LEU A 92 -21.36 4.72 20.51
CA LEU A 92 -22.15 5.25 19.40
C LEU A 92 -21.32 5.44 18.13
N ALA A 93 -20.10 5.94 18.23
CA ALA A 93 -19.15 6.04 17.13
C ALA A 93 -18.91 4.66 16.49
N ASN A 94 -18.66 3.63 17.30
CA ASN A 94 -18.48 2.25 16.81
C ASN A 94 -19.75 1.61 16.22
N LYS A 95 -20.95 2.10 16.60
CA LYS A 95 -22.22 1.68 15.98
C LYS A 95 -22.50 2.35 14.64
N ARG A 96 -21.76 3.42 14.32
CA ARG A 96 -21.92 4.21 13.09
C ARG A 96 -20.76 4.08 12.12
N ASN A 97 -19.61 3.62 12.59
CA ASN A 97 -18.37 3.58 11.84
C ASN A 97 -17.67 2.23 12.01
N VAL A 98 -16.76 1.89 11.08
CA VAL A 98 -15.68 0.94 11.33
C VAL A 98 -14.46 1.76 11.67
N ILE A 99 -13.83 1.51 12.82
CA ILE A 99 -12.73 2.30 13.36
C ILE A 99 -11.63 1.33 13.80
N LEU A 100 -10.39 1.58 13.38
CA LEU A 100 -9.20 0.86 13.83
C LEU A 100 -8.20 1.86 14.42
N PRO A 101 -7.48 1.50 15.49
CA PRO A 101 -6.41 2.35 16.01
C PRO A 101 -5.25 2.41 15.01
N LEU A 102 -4.49 3.49 15.04
CA LEU A 102 -3.21 3.63 14.35
C LEU A 102 -2.10 3.68 15.38
N TYR A 103 -1.11 2.82 15.24
CA TYR A 103 0.10 2.77 16.08
C TYR A 103 1.31 3.09 15.22
N LEU A 104 2.22 3.89 15.76
CA LEU A 104 3.51 4.21 15.15
C LEU A 104 4.63 3.61 15.98
N PHE A 105 5.67 3.09 15.33
CA PHE A 105 6.97 2.80 15.92
C PHE A 105 8.03 3.70 15.25
N ASP A 106 8.84 4.40 16.04
CA ASP A 106 9.83 5.37 15.60
C ASP A 106 11.21 5.06 16.21
N HIS A 107 12.06 4.35 15.45
CA HIS A 107 13.41 3.97 15.89
C HIS A 107 14.40 3.91 14.70
N SER A 108 15.01 5.06 14.35
CA SER A 108 15.88 5.23 13.17
C SER A 108 15.15 5.13 11.82
N GLY A 109 13.83 5.27 11.85
CA GLY A 109 12.87 5.11 10.76
C GLY A 109 11.48 4.93 11.39
N ILE A 110 10.42 5.11 10.61
CA ILE A 110 9.05 4.96 11.09
C ILE A 110 8.33 3.82 10.41
N THR A 111 7.48 3.11 11.17
CA THR A 111 6.52 2.14 10.63
C THR A 111 5.20 2.27 11.39
N MET A 112 4.09 2.00 10.69
CA MET A 112 2.74 2.16 11.19
C MET A 112 1.93 0.87 11.02
N SER A 113 1.05 0.58 11.97
CA SER A 113 0.09 -0.52 11.83
C SER A 113 -1.20 -0.27 12.60
N THR A 114 -2.20 -1.12 12.39
CA THR A 114 -3.44 -1.12 13.18
C THR A 114 -3.35 -1.90 14.50
N SER A 115 -2.16 -2.39 14.84
CA SER A 115 -1.87 -3.15 16.06
C SER A 115 -0.71 -2.55 16.83
N SER A 116 -0.71 -2.70 18.15
CA SER A 116 0.36 -2.18 19.00
C SER A 116 1.70 -2.89 18.72
N PHE A 117 2.79 -2.15 18.80
CA PHE A 117 4.14 -2.73 18.84
C PHE A 117 4.52 -3.08 20.28
N SER A 118 5.48 -4.01 20.45
CA SER A 118 5.91 -4.45 21.77
C SER A 118 6.83 -3.44 22.49
N CYS A 119 7.40 -2.46 21.77
CA CYS A 119 8.34 -1.49 22.32
C CYS A 119 7.61 -0.36 23.05
N GLN A 120 7.79 -0.25 24.37
CA GLN A 120 7.08 0.75 25.19
C GLN A 120 7.65 2.17 25.09
N TRP A 121 8.88 2.31 24.59
CA TRP A 121 9.59 3.60 24.53
C TRP A 121 9.37 4.30 23.20
N ASP A 122 9.48 3.53 22.13
CA ASP A 122 9.54 4.03 20.75
C ASP A 122 8.24 3.72 19.99
N SER A 123 7.18 3.26 20.66
CA SER A 123 5.87 3.09 20.02
C SER A 123 4.71 3.62 20.85
N GLY A 124 3.62 3.95 20.16
CA GLY A 124 2.39 4.40 20.78
C GLY A 124 1.25 4.49 19.78
N GLN A 125 0.02 4.60 20.30
CA GLN A 125 -1.13 4.91 19.47
C GLN A 125 -1.06 6.39 19.07
N VAL A 126 -1.14 6.65 17.78
CA VAL A 126 -1.03 8.00 17.20
C VAL A 126 -2.33 8.48 16.58
N GLY A 127 -3.36 7.63 16.46
CA GLY A 127 -4.62 8.05 15.86
C GLY A 127 -5.57 6.90 15.56
N TRP A 128 -6.40 7.10 14.54
CA TRP A 128 -7.38 6.13 14.05
C TRP A 128 -7.57 6.23 12.54
N ILE A 129 -7.83 5.09 11.90
CA ILE A 129 -8.43 5.02 10.58
C ILE A 129 -9.89 4.65 10.71
N TYR A 130 -10.78 5.36 10.02
CA TYR A 130 -12.22 5.13 10.14
C TYR A 130 -12.96 5.31 8.81
N VAL A 131 -14.15 4.71 8.74
CA VAL A 131 -15.13 4.95 7.69
C VAL A 131 -16.55 4.81 8.23
N SER A 132 -17.45 5.70 7.80
CA SER A 132 -18.84 5.68 8.21
C SER A 132 -19.65 4.58 7.52
N TYR A 133 -20.68 4.07 8.20
CA TYR A 133 -21.62 3.13 7.60
C TYR A 133 -22.43 3.77 6.48
N GLU A 134 -22.55 5.09 6.45
CA GLU A 134 -23.14 5.80 5.32
C GLU A 134 -22.26 5.64 4.07
N ARG A 135 -20.98 6.01 4.16
CA ARG A 135 -20.01 5.85 3.06
C ARG A 135 -19.90 4.40 2.59
N ILE A 136 -19.87 3.43 3.50
CA ILE A 136 -19.87 1.99 3.14
C ILE A 136 -21.15 1.62 2.35
N ARG A 137 -22.31 2.15 2.72
CA ARG A 137 -23.56 1.84 2.03
C ARG A 137 -23.59 2.41 0.62
N GLU A 138 -23.05 3.60 0.43
CA GLU A 138 -22.91 4.26 -0.86
C GLU A 138 -21.96 3.46 -1.75
N GLU A 139 -20.72 3.24 -1.29
CA GLU A 139 -19.65 2.57 -2.03
C GLU A 139 -20.05 1.14 -2.46
N TYR A 140 -20.66 0.39 -1.55
CA TYR A 140 -21.05 -1.00 -1.79
C TYR A 140 -22.51 -1.17 -2.21
N SER A 141 -23.24 -0.07 -2.44
CA SER A 141 -24.66 -0.06 -2.83
C SER A 141 -25.53 -0.98 -1.96
N CYS A 142 -25.35 -0.93 -0.64
CA CYS A 142 -25.99 -1.84 0.31
C CYS A 142 -26.91 -1.13 1.32
N LYS A 143 -27.96 -1.81 1.78
CA LYS A 143 -28.89 -1.22 2.78
C LYS A 143 -28.37 -1.34 4.22
N ARG A 144 -27.64 -2.41 4.53
CA ARG A 144 -27.20 -2.74 5.88
C ARG A 144 -25.75 -3.20 5.91
N VAL A 145 -24.96 -2.55 6.76
CA VAL A 145 -23.59 -2.95 7.07
C VAL A 145 -23.62 -4.12 8.06
N SER A 146 -23.57 -5.34 7.52
CA SER A 146 -23.58 -6.58 8.30
C SER A 146 -22.26 -6.80 9.06
N ALA A 147 -22.26 -7.72 10.04
CA ALA A 147 -21.01 -8.08 10.74
C ALA A 147 -19.93 -8.62 9.80
N LYS A 148 -20.31 -9.43 8.80
CA LYS A 148 -19.38 -9.92 7.77
C LYS A 148 -18.79 -8.76 6.95
N MET A 149 -19.63 -7.78 6.60
CA MET A 149 -19.17 -6.59 5.89
C MET A 149 -18.24 -5.76 6.75
N ARG A 150 -18.54 -5.53 8.03
CA ARG A 150 -17.63 -4.81 8.95
C ARG A 150 -16.25 -5.45 9.04
N LYS A 151 -16.18 -6.78 9.10
CA LYS A 151 -14.90 -7.50 9.08
C LYS A 151 -14.15 -7.29 7.77
N ARG A 152 -14.84 -7.38 6.63
CA ARG A 152 -14.26 -7.11 5.32
C ARG A 152 -13.73 -5.67 5.22
N ILE A 153 -14.49 -4.69 5.71
CA ILE A 153 -14.06 -3.29 5.74
C ILE A 153 -12.88 -3.09 6.70
N ALA A 154 -12.87 -3.71 7.87
CA ALA A 154 -11.72 -3.66 8.77
C ALA A 154 -10.45 -4.16 8.06
N THR A 155 -10.50 -5.31 7.38
CA THR A 155 -9.36 -5.79 6.58
C THR A 155 -8.98 -4.84 5.44
N TYR A 156 -9.95 -4.15 4.83
CA TYR A 156 -9.66 -3.13 3.83
C TYR A 156 -8.89 -1.94 4.43
N LEU A 157 -9.32 -1.44 5.59
CA LEU A 157 -8.63 -0.37 6.31
C LEU A 157 -7.23 -0.80 6.79
N GLU A 158 -7.07 -2.06 7.23
CA GLU A 158 -5.76 -2.63 7.55
C GLU A 158 -4.81 -2.59 6.35
N ASN A 159 -5.33 -2.91 5.15
CA ASN A 159 -4.54 -2.84 3.92
C ASN A 159 -4.21 -1.39 3.51
N GLU A 160 -5.12 -0.44 3.67
CA GLU A 160 -4.80 0.98 3.45
C GLU A 160 -3.65 1.46 4.36
N VAL A 161 -3.67 1.05 5.63
CA VAL A 161 -2.58 1.33 6.58
C VAL A 161 -1.30 0.64 6.15
N LYS A 162 -1.36 -0.61 5.69
CA LYS A 162 -0.20 -1.35 5.19
C LYS A 162 0.43 -0.67 3.97
N THR A 163 -0.37 -0.20 3.01
CA THR A 163 0.17 0.50 1.83
C THR A 163 0.76 1.85 2.21
N PHE A 164 0.14 2.58 3.15
CA PHE A 164 0.75 3.80 3.66
C PHE A 164 2.02 3.54 4.48
N ASP A 165 2.10 2.43 5.20
CA ASP A 165 3.34 1.99 5.87
C ASP A 165 4.47 1.74 4.86
N GLN A 166 4.17 1.08 3.74
CA GLN A 166 5.12 0.88 2.64
C GLN A 166 5.62 2.22 2.08
N PHE A 167 4.74 3.21 1.96
CA PHE A 167 5.13 4.56 1.54
C PHE A 167 6.10 5.23 2.54
N ILE A 168 5.73 5.31 3.82
CA ILE A 168 6.55 6.01 4.82
C ILE A 168 7.86 5.28 5.18
N THR A 169 7.95 3.98 4.86
CA THR A 169 9.19 3.18 4.97
C THR A 169 10.01 3.17 3.67
N ASN A 170 9.55 3.83 2.60
CA ASN A 170 10.17 3.84 1.29
C ASN A 170 10.31 2.42 0.67
N ASP A 171 9.34 1.54 0.96
CA ASP A 171 9.21 0.18 0.44
C ASP A 171 8.41 0.19 -0.88
N ILE A 172 8.96 0.92 -1.87
CA ILE A 172 8.36 1.11 -3.20
C ILE A 172 9.41 0.73 -4.25
N TYR A 173 8.98 0.07 -5.32
CA TYR A 173 9.85 -0.45 -6.35
C TYR A 173 9.34 -0.13 -7.75
N GLY A 174 10.27 -0.16 -8.69
CA GLY A 174 9.98 -0.25 -10.11
C GLY A 174 11.01 -1.11 -10.82
N PHE A 175 10.77 -1.33 -12.10
CA PHE A 175 11.64 -2.14 -12.92
C PHE A 175 11.91 -1.50 -14.28
N ASN A 176 13.02 -1.92 -14.88
CA ASN A 176 13.39 -1.66 -16.26
C ASN A 176 13.75 -2.99 -16.94
N ILE A 177 13.25 -3.22 -18.15
CA ILE A 177 13.54 -4.41 -18.95
C ILE A 177 14.19 -3.97 -20.25
N GLU A 178 15.40 -4.47 -20.49
CA GLU A 178 16.15 -4.27 -21.72
C GLU A 178 16.54 -5.62 -22.30
N ARG A 179 16.81 -5.68 -23.59
CA ARG A 179 17.46 -6.83 -24.21
C ARG A 179 18.49 -6.40 -25.25
N ASN A 180 19.48 -7.24 -25.51
CA ASN A 180 20.38 -7.05 -26.64
C ASN A 180 19.79 -7.67 -27.92
N ASP A 181 19.82 -6.97 -29.04
CA ASP A 181 19.48 -7.52 -30.35
C ASP A 181 20.63 -8.35 -30.98
N GLU A 182 20.47 -8.77 -32.24
CA GLU A 182 21.46 -9.59 -32.96
C GLU A 182 22.81 -8.90 -33.16
N ASP A 183 22.81 -7.56 -33.22
CA ASP A 183 24.01 -6.75 -33.40
C ASP A 183 24.63 -6.35 -32.05
N GLY A 184 23.99 -6.72 -30.93
CA GLY A 184 24.41 -6.39 -29.57
C GLY A 184 23.97 -5.00 -29.11
N GLU A 185 23.03 -4.37 -29.82
CA GLU A 185 22.46 -3.07 -29.43
C GLU A 185 21.35 -3.28 -28.39
N GLU A 186 21.33 -2.39 -27.40
CA GLU A 186 20.36 -2.44 -26.30
C GLU A 186 19.00 -1.91 -26.75
N VAL A 187 17.96 -2.70 -26.54
CA VAL A 187 16.58 -2.39 -26.86
C VAL A 187 15.77 -2.37 -25.58
N HIS A 188 15.25 -1.20 -25.23
CA HIS A 188 14.28 -1.05 -24.14
C HIS A 188 12.98 -1.76 -24.49
N ILE A 189 12.50 -2.60 -23.57
CA ILE A 189 11.28 -3.39 -23.71
C ILE A 189 10.13 -2.74 -22.95
N ASP A 190 10.28 -2.59 -21.63
CA ASP A 190 9.25 -2.01 -20.77
C ASP A 190 9.85 -1.49 -19.47
N SER A 191 9.17 -0.53 -18.84
CA SER A 191 9.51 -0.06 -17.50
C SER A 191 8.24 0.40 -16.79
N CYS A 192 8.11 0.09 -15.51
CA CYS A 192 6.98 0.51 -14.69
C CYS A 192 7.42 0.69 -13.24
N TRP A 193 6.79 1.65 -12.55
CA TRP A 193 7.18 2.16 -11.23
C TRP A 193 5.96 2.24 -10.31
N GLY A 194 6.18 2.47 -9.01
CA GLY A 194 5.10 2.59 -8.03
C GLY A 194 4.51 1.26 -7.53
N PHE A 195 5.30 0.19 -7.45
CA PHE A 195 4.89 -1.07 -6.81
C PHE A 195 5.19 -1.01 -5.31
N TYR A 196 4.17 -1.05 -4.47
CA TYR A 196 4.31 -0.93 -3.01
C TYR A 196 4.51 -2.31 -2.37
N GLY A 197 5.67 -2.51 -1.79
CA GLY A 197 6.05 -3.74 -1.12
C GLY A 197 7.23 -4.44 -1.75
N TYR A 198 8.14 -4.90 -0.90
CA TYR A 198 9.18 -5.85 -1.29
C TYR A 198 8.58 -7.13 -1.89
N ASP A 199 9.15 -7.55 -3.02
CA ASP A 199 8.80 -8.81 -3.71
C ASP A 199 7.29 -8.92 -4.03
N ASP A 200 6.72 -7.84 -4.60
CA ASP A 200 5.33 -7.86 -5.08
C ASP A 200 5.16 -8.88 -6.22
N PRO A 201 4.40 -9.99 -6.01
CA PRO A 201 4.21 -11.00 -7.03
C PRO A 201 3.52 -10.48 -8.28
N TYR A 202 2.69 -9.42 -8.16
CA TYR A 202 2.07 -8.82 -9.32
C TYR A 202 3.12 -8.18 -10.24
N MET A 203 4.10 -7.47 -9.66
CA MET A 203 5.21 -6.88 -10.41
C MET A 203 6.03 -7.96 -11.11
N THR A 204 6.48 -8.96 -10.37
CA THR A 204 7.44 -9.96 -10.88
C THR A 204 6.78 -11.01 -11.78
N GLU A 205 5.62 -11.54 -11.41
CA GLU A 205 4.98 -12.66 -12.11
C GLU A 205 4.06 -12.23 -13.24
N GLU A 206 3.33 -11.13 -13.08
CA GLU A 206 2.32 -10.71 -14.06
C GLU A 206 2.85 -9.62 -14.99
N VAL A 207 3.53 -8.60 -14.46
CA VAL A 207 3.98 -7.45 -15.26
C VAL A 207 5.30 -7.76 -15.98
N ILE A 208 6.38 -8.06 -15.24
CA ILE A 208 7.71 -8.27 -15.84
C ILE A 208 7.71 -9.50 -16.77
N LYS A 209 7.29 -10.66 -16.27
CA LYS A 209 7.24 -11.89 -17.08
C LYS A 209 6.26 -11.75 -18.24
N GLY A 210 5.14 -11.04 -18.05
CA GLY A 210 4.18 -10.73 -19.11
C GLY A 210 4.78 -9.91 -20.24
N ALA A 211 5.53 -8.85 -19.91
CA ALA A 211 6.21 -8.00 -20.90
C ALA A 211 7.27 -8.78 -21.70
N ILE A 212 8.09 -9.61 -21.04
CA ILE A 212 9.09 -10.46 -21.70
C ILE A 212 8.41 -11.49 -22.60
N GLN A 213 7.36 -12.16 -22.12
CA GLN A 213 6.62 -13.14 -22.92
C GLN A 213 6.02 -12.47 -24.16
N TYR A 214 5.43 -11.28 -24.00
CA TYR A 214 4.87 -10.53 -25.12
C TYR A 214 5.94 -10.16 -26.17
N ASP A 215 7.12 -9.69 -25.76
CA ASP A 215 8.20 -9.37 -26.70
C ASP A 215 8.69 -10.63 -27.45
N ILE A 216 8.88 -11.76 -26.76
CA ILE A 216 9.26 -13.04 -27.39
C ILE A 216 8.24 -13.46 -28.45
N GLU A 217 6.94 -13.35 -28.14
CA GLU A 217 5.86 -13.76 -29.04
C GLU A 217 5.71 -12.84 -30.26
N ASN A 218 6.12 -11.57 -30.15
CA ASN A 218 5.90 -10.55 -31.17
C ASN A 218 7.17 -10.08 -31.90
N THR A 219 8.35 -10.57 -31.52
CA THR A 219 9.62 -10.26 -32.19
C THR A 219 10.19 -11.52 -32.87
N PRO A 220 9.93 -11.75 -34.18
CA PRO A 220 10.34 -12.97 -34.89
C PRO A 220 11.86 -13.25 -34.86
N ALA A 221 12.70 -12.22 -34.80
CA ALA A 221 14.15 -12.35 -34.65
C ALA A 221 14.55 -13.06 -33.33
N GLN A 222 13.75 -12.95 -32.28
CA GLN A 222 13.97 -13.67 -31.01
C GLN A 222 13.70 -15.18 -31.14
N ALA A 223 12.87 -15.59 -32.11
CA ALA A 223 12.63 -16.99 -32.41
C ALA A 223 13.71 -17.60 -33.31
N GLU A 224 14.45 -16.78 -34.06
CA GLU A 224 15.48 -17.19 -35.04
C GLU A 224 16.93 -16.96 -34.58
N LEU A 225 17.16 -16.30 -33.44
CA LEU A 225 18.42 -16.31 -32.71
C LEU A 225 18.80 -17.76 -32.34
N PHE A 226 19.47 -18.44 -33.28
CA PHE A 226 19.99 -19.81 -33.21
C PHE A 226 21.50 -19.81 -33.42
#